data_AF-A0A0F9RG95-F1
#
_entry.id   AF-A0A0F9RG95-F1
#
_cell.length_a   1.000
_cell.length_b   1.000
_cell.length_c   1.000
_cell.angle_alpha   90.00
_cell.angle_beta   90.00
_cell.angle_gamma   90.00
#
_symmetry.space_group_name_H-M   'P 1'
#
loop_
_entity.id
_entity.type
_entity.pdbx_description
1 polymer ?
#
loop_
_entity_poly.entity_id
_entity_poly.type
_entity_poly.pdbx_seq_one_letter_code
_entity_poly.pdbx_strand_id
1 'polypeptide(L)'
;MDFKTFDELVERETKRMKDVMCSKSADYSADGDKLFNFKLAAELDGISPIEALRGMWLKHRTSLRQGLDELVDEKSCRSEKWWIEKLTDDRNYSMLLQALLMEKYFKLFVVLKEWEIKLIELTDSLGWYVRNNIECGYLHKDNRIHKMTTGWNNHRFGEAPGYWPTKKAAEDALRRYLEKESD
;
A
#
# COMPACT_ATOMS: atom_id res chain seq x y z
N MET A 1 -26.21 4.74 17.40
CA MET A 1 -25.01 3.88 17.49
C MET A 1 -24.07 4.53 18.49
N ASP A 2 -23.57 3.79 19.47
CA ASP A 2 -22.56 4.30 20.42
C ASP A 2 -21.13 4.07 19.89
N PHE A 3 -20.12 4.61 20.59
CA PHE A 3 -18.72 4.52 20.18
C PHE A 3 -18.25 3.06 20.02
N LYS A 4 -18.54 2.22 21.01
CA LYS A 4 -18.11 0.82 21.01
C LYS A 4 -18.70 0.05 19.82
N THR A 5 -19.99 0.24 19.55
CA THR A 5 -20.71 -0.39 18.44
C THR A 5 -20.15 0.07 17.09
N PHE A 6 -19.77 1.35 16.99
CA PHE A 6 -19.17 1.89 15.78
C PHE A 6 -17.75 1.34 15.56
N ASP A 7 -16.94 1.25 16.60
CA ASP A 7 -15.59 0.68 16.50
C ASP A 7 -15.64 -0.80 16.09
N GLU A 8 -16.55 -1.58 16.68
CA GLU A 8 -16.80 -2.98 16.29
C GLU A 8 -17.26 -3.10 14.83
N LEU A 9 -18.07 -2.15 14.35
CA LEU A 9 -18.45 -2.06 12.94
C LEU A 9 -17.21 -1.83 12.06
N VAL A 10 -16.37 -0.85 12.40
CA VAL A 10 -15.15 -0.53 11.64
C VAL A 10 -14.22 -1.75 11.53
N GLU A 11 -13.97 -2.44 12.63
CA GLU A 11 -13.12 -3.64 12.65
C GLU A 11 -13.70 -4.76 11.78
N ARG A 12 -15.01 -5.01 11.91
CA ARG A 12 -15.71 -6.02 11.10
C ARG A 12 -15.66 -5.69 9.61
N GLU A 13 -15.90 -4.44 9.24
CA GLU A 13 -15.86 -4.02 7.84
C GLU A 13 -14.44 -4.09 7.26
N THR A 14 -13.42 -3.71 8.05
CA THR A 14 -12.01 -3.81 7.66
C THR A 14 -11.60 -5.26 7.42
N LYS A 15 -11.99 -6.17 8.32
CA LYS A 15 -11.78 -7.61 8.14
C LYS A 15 -12.46 -8.12 6.87
N ARG A 16 -13.73 -7.74 6.64
CA ARG A 16 -14.48 -8.16 5.46
C ARG A 16 -13.83 -7.64 4.16
N MET A 17 -13.37 -6.39 4.14
CA MET A 17 -12.63 -5.83 3.00
C MET A 17 -11.41 -6.69 2.68
N LYS A 18 -10.60 -7.00 3.70
CA LYS A 18 -9.42 -7.87 3.55
C LYS A 18 -9.79 -9.26 3.04
N ASP A 19 -10.81 -9.90 3.63
CA ASP A 19 -11.25 -11.24 3.25
C ASP A 19 -11.72 -11.27 1.78
N VAL A 20 -12.49 -10.28 1.33
CA VAL A 20 -12.93 -10.16 -0.07
C VAL A 20 -11.75 -9.89 -1.02
N MET A 21 -10.81 -9.01 -0.66
CA MET A 21 -9.63 -8.71 -1.47
C MET A 21 -8.64 -9.88 -1.58
N CYS A 22 -8.59 -10.77 -0.59
CA CYS A 22 -7.71 -11.93 -0.59
C CYS A 22 -8.34 -13.18 -1.19
N SER A 23 -9.65 -13.39 -0.98
CA SER A 23 -10.38 -14.52 -1.56
C SER A 23 -10.58 -14.36 -3.06
N LYS A 24 -11.05 -13.20 -3.53
CA LYS A 24 -11.25 -12.96 -4.96
C LYS A 24 -9.93 -12.98 -5.74
N SER A 25 -8.79 -12.64 -5.13
CA SER A 25 -7.51 -12.68 -5.85
C SER A 25 -7.05 -14.09 -6.23
N ALA A 26 -7.48 -15.14 -5.52
CA ALA A 26 -7.03 -16.50 -5.79
C ALA A 26 -7.51 -17.06 -7.15
N ASP A 27 -8.68 -16.61 -7.61
CA ASP A 27 -9.31 -17.15 -8.84
C ASP A 27 -8.96 -16.37 -10.11
N TYR A 28 -8.44 -15.13 -9.98
CA TYR A 28 -8.24 -14.21 -11.12
C TYR A 28 -6.80 -13.72 -11.31
N SER A 29 -5.85 -14.10 -10.45
CA SER A 29 -4.47 -13.66 -10.59
C SER A 29 -3.66 -14.66 -11.40
N ALA A 30 -3.41 -14.36 -12.68
CA ALA A 30 -2.24 -14.93 -13.35
C ALA A 30 -1.01 -14.45 -12.55
N ASP A 31 -0.22 -15.40 -12.05
CA ASP A 31 1.07 -15.16 -11.37
C ASP A 31 1.05 -14.23 -10.14
N GLY A 32 -0.10 -14.12 -9.45
CA GLY A 32 -0.21 -13.33 -8.22
C GLY A 32 -0.38 -11.82 -8.41
N ASP A 33 -0.62 -11.34 -9.64
CA ASP A 33 -0.96 -9.94 -9.89
C ASP A 33 -2.44 -9.66 -9.58
N LYS A 34 -2.71 -8.99 -8.46
CA LYS A 34 -4.06 -8.60 -8.04
C LYS A 34 -4.72 -7.54 -8.95
N LEU A 35 -3.96 -6.91 -9.83
CA LEU A 35 -4.42 -5.89 -10.76
C LEU A 35 -4.59 -6.43 -12.19
N PHE A 36 -4.31 -7.73 -12.40
CA PHE A 36 -4.35 -8.39 -13.70
C PHE A 36 -5.64 -8.11 -14.48
N ASN A 37 -6.81 -8.26 -13.86
CA ASN A 37 -8.10 -8.03 -14.53
C ASN A 37 -8.23 -6.61 -15.12
N PHE A 38 -7.67 -5.60 -14.45
CA PHE A 38 -7.69 -4.24 -14.98
C PHE A 38 -6.71 -4.04 -16.12
N LYS A 39 -5.56 -4.72 -16.07
CA LYS A 39 -4.55 -4.72 -17.14
C LYS A 39 -5.06 -5.44 -18.39
N LEU A 40 -5.68 -6.61 -18.21
CA LEU A 40 -6.30 -7.37 -19.29
C LEU A 40 -7.47 -6.60 -19.92
N ALA A 41 -8.38 -6.04 -19.10
CA ALA A 41 -9.49 -5.23 -19.63
C ALA A 41 -8.99 -3.99 -20.38
N ALA A 42 -7.95 -3.35 -19.86
CA ALA A 42 -7.30 -2.22 -20.52
C ALA A 42 -6.69 -2.60 -21.88
N GLU A 43 -6.03 -3.75 -21.97
CA GLU A 43 -5.48 -4.28 -23.22
C GLU A 43 -6.59 -4.57 -24.24
N LEU A 44 -7.65 -5.27 -23.82
CA LEU A 44 -8.78 -5.63 -24.68
C LEU A 44 -9.51 -4.40 -25.23
N ASP A 45 -9.70 -3.36 -24.41
CA ASP A 45 -10.46 -2.16 -24.76
C ASP A 45 -9.58 -1.02 -25.31
N GLY A 46 -8.25 -1.18 -25.35
CA GLY A 46 -7.32 -0.16 -25.81
C GLY A 46 -7.29 1.10 -24.94
N ILE A 47 -7.54 0.96 -23.63
CA ILE A 47 -7.57 2.04 -22.63
C ILE A 47 -6.51 1.80 -21.55
N SER A 48 -6.36 2.71 -20.60
CA SER A 48 -5.46 2.46 -19.45
C SER A 48 -6.10 1.61 -18.35
N PRO A 49 -5.32 0.89 -17.51
CA PRO A 49 -5.85 0.12 -16.38
C PRO A 49 -6.68 0.96 -15.39
N ILE A 50 -6.34 2.25 -15.24
CA ILE A 50 -7.12 3.18 -14.41
C ILE A 50 -8.49 3.48 -15.05
N GLU A 51 -8.56 3.56 -16.37
CA GLU A 51 -9.84 3.75 -17.09
C GLU A 51 -10.70 2.49 -17.03
N ALA A 52 -10.10 1.31 -17.18
CA ALA A 52 -10.78 0.03 -16.97
C ALA A 52 -11.35 -0.06 -15.55
N LEU A 53 -10.56 0.27 -14.52
CA LEU A 53 -11.03 0.34 -13.13
C LEU A 53 -12.16 1.35 -12.98
N ARG A 54 -12.05 2.55 -13.57
CA ARG A 54 -13.09 3.59 -13.50
C ARG A 54 -14.43 3.08 -14.04
N GLY A 55 -14.42 2.38 -15.16
CA GLY A 55 -15.63 1.79 -15.76
C GLY A 55 -16.25 0.73 -14.86
N MET A 56 -15.44 -0.21 -14.35
CA MET A 56 -15.92 -1.25 -13.45
C MET A 56 -16.45 -0.68 -12.13
N TRP A 57 -15.77 0.31 -11.55
CA TRP A 57 -16.21 0.97 -10.32
C TRP A 57 -17.52 1.76 -10.52
N LEU A 58 -17.68 2.43 -11.67
CA LEU A 58 -18.91 3.16 -12.00
C LEU A 58 -20.15 2.26 -11.94
N LYS A 59 -20.04 0.99 -12.38
CA LYS A 59 -21.13 0.01 -12.25
C LYS A 59 -21.55 -0.20 -10.80
N HIS A 60 -20.59 -0.38 -9.89
CA HIS A 60 -20.89 -0.58 -8.46
C HIS A 60 -21.48 0.69 -7.83
N ARG A 61 -20.92 1.87 -8.14
CA ARG A 61 -21.44 3.16 -7.64
C ARG A 61 -22.84 3.48 -8.14
N THR A 62 -23.13 3.18 -9.40
CA THR A 62 -24.48 3.38 -9.98
C THR A 62 -25.50 2.48 -9.29
N SER A 63 -25.15 1.21 -9.05
CA SER A 63 -26.01 0.28 -8.31
C SER A 63 -26.25 0.76 -6.87
N LEU A 64 -25.20 1.19 -6.16
CA LEU A 64 -25.32 1.75 -4.81
C LEU A 64 -26.21 3.01 -4.80
N ARG A 65 -26.05 3.90 -5.78
CA ARG A 65 -26.85 5.11 -5.92
C ARG A 65 -28.33 4.79 -6.10
N GLN A 66 -28.66 3.82 -6.96
CA GLN A 66 -30.04 3.40 -7.15
C GLN A 66 -30.66 2.91 -5.83
N GLY A 67 -29.94 2.09 -5.05
CA GLY A 67 -30.42 1.63 -3.75
C GLY A 67 -30.63 2.77 -2.74
N LEU A 68 -29.79 3.82 -2.81
CA LEU A 68 -29.96 5.03 -1.98
C LEU A 68 -31.19 5.83 -2.40
N ASP A 69 -31.40 6.04 -3.71
CA ASP A 69 -32.57 6.76 -4.22
C ASP A 69 -33.86 6.00 -3.84
N GLU A 70 -33.89 4.66 -3.95
CA GLU A 70 -35.02 3.83 -3.52
C GLU A 70 -35.32 3.95 -2.01
N LEU A 71 -34.28 4.11 -1.18
CA LEU A 71 -34.40 4.29 0.27
C LEU A 71 -34.90 5.69 0.64
N VAL A 72 -34.33 6.73 0.01
CA VAL A 72 -34.68 8.14 0.25
C VAL A 72 -36.10 8.46 -0.24
N ASP A 73 -36.50 7.90 -1.38
CA ASP A 73 -37.85 8.02 -1.92
C ASP A 73 -38.89 7.16 -1.16
N GLU A 74 -38.50 6.50 -0.07
CA GLU A 74 -39.33 5.58 0.73
C GLU A 74 -39.98 4.44 -0.08
N LYS A 75 -39.41 4.09 -1.24
CA LYS A 75 -39.94 3.04 -2.14
C LYS A 75 -39.65 1.65 -1.59
N SER A 76 -38.42 1.41 -1.16
CA SER A 76 -38.01 0.12 -0.59
C SER A 76 -36.67 0.22 0.14
N CYS A 77 -36.49 -0.59 1.18
CA CYS A 77 -35.17 -0.82 1.78
C CYS A 77 -34.63 -2.16 1.28
N ARG A 78 -33.49 -2.14 0.59
CA ARG A 78 -32.76 -3.36 0.20
C ARG A 78 -32.28 -4.12 1.44
N SER A 79 -32.03 -5.41 1.28
CA SER A 79 -31.56 -6.25 2.40
C SER A 79 -30.20 -5.78 2.93
N GLU A 80 -29.95 -6.01 4.22
CA GLU A 80 -28.68 -5.69 4.86
C GLU A 80 -27.48 -6.32 4.11
N LYS A 81 -27.62 -7.57 3.68
CA LYS A 81 -26.61 -8.28 2.89
C LYS A 81 -26.25 -7.53 1.60
N TRP A 82 -27.24 -6.96 0.92
CA TRP A 82 -27.01 -6.21 -0.31
C TRP A 82 -26.21 -4.93 -0.02
N TRP A 83 -26.57 -4.18 1.03
CA TRP A 83 -25.83 -2.98 1.45
C TRP A 83 -24.39 -3.30 1.82
N ILE A 84 -24.18 -4.35 2.61
CA ILE A 84 -22.85 -4.84 3.00
C ILE A 84 -22.01 -5.16 1.75
N GLU A 85 -22.55 -5.89 0.79
CA GLU A 85 -21.84 -6.23 -0.45
C GLU A 85 -21.43 -4.98 -1.22
N LYS A 86 -22.39 -4.07 -1.49
CA LYS A 86 -22.13 -2.87 -2.30
C LYS A 86 -21.15 -1.90 -1.64
N LEU A 87 -21.27 -1.68 -0.34
CA LEU A 87 -20.36 -0.83 0.42
C LEU A 87 -18.95 -1.44 0.50
N THR A 88 -18.83 -2.76 0.66
CA THR A 88 -17.53 -3.43 0.63
C THR A 88 -16.88 -3.39 -0.74
N ASP A 89 -17.63 -3.63 -1.82
CA ASP A 89 -17.09 -3.50 -3.18
C ASP A 89 -16.59 -2.05 -3.44
N ASP A 90 -17.39 -1.03 -3.13
CA ASP A 90 -17.03 0.38 -3.34
C ASP A 90 -15.72 0.78 -2.61
N ARG A 91 -15.57 0.38 -1.34
CA ARG A 91 -14.34 0.58 -0.58
C ARG A 91 -13.15 -0.17 -1.18
N ASN A 92 -13.36 -1.41 -1.62
CA ASN A 92 -12.29 -2.20 -2.23
C ASN A 92 -11.82 -1.61 -3.57
N TYR A 93 -12.71 -1.03 -4.38
CA TYR A 93 -12.30 -0.31 -5.59
C TYR A 93 -11.43 0.91 -5.30
N SER A 94 -11.68 1.61 -4.19
CA SER A 94 -10.82 2.71 -3.75
C SER A 94 -9.39 2.22 -3.42
N MET A 95 -9.27 1.07 -2.75
CA MET A 95 -7.99 0.43 -2.47
C MET A 95 -7.28 -0.06 -3.75
N LEU A 96 -8.01 -0.62 -4.70
CA LEU A 96 -7.46 -1.07 -5.99
C LEU A 96 -6.98 0.11 -6.85
N LEU A 97 -7.70 1.24 -6.82
CA LEU A 97 -7.24 2.48 -7.44
C LEU A 97 -5.93 2.95 -6.79
N GLN A 98 -5.87 2.95 -5.46
CA GLN A 98 -4.64 3.29 -4.75
C GLN A 98 -3.48 2.39 -5.20
N ALA A 99 -3.69 1.08 -5.32
CA ALA A 99 -2.68 0.15 -5.82
C ALA A 99 -2.21 0.49 -7.25
N LEU A 100 -3.12 0.76 -8.18
CA LEU A 100 -2.76 1.18 -9.56
C LEU A 100 -1.98 2.50 -9.58
N LEU A 101 -2.38 3.48 -8.76
CA LEU A 101 -1.67 4.74 -8.63
C LEU A 101 -0.25 4.54 -8.06
N MET A 102 -0.12 3.61 -7.11
CA MET A 102 1.16 3.26 -6.51
C MET A 102 2.08 2.54 -7.49
N GLU A 103 1.55 1.63 -8.31
CA GLU A 103 2.28 0.95 -9.37
C GLU A 103 2.76 1.95 -10.44
N LYS A 104 1.87 2.84 -10.89
CA LYS A 104 2.14 3.72 -12.03
C LYS A 104 2.90 5.01 -11.69
N TYR A 105 2.59 5.66 -10.56
CA TYR A 105 3.05 7.01 -10.27
C TYR A 105 3.85 7.13 -8.99
N PHE A 106 3.46 6.41 -7.92
CA PHE A 106 4.03 6.63 -6.60
C PHE A 106 5.13 5.63 -6.22
N LYS A 107 5.50 4.68 -7.10
CA LYS A 107 6.51 3.62 -6.91
C LYS A 107 6.71 3.27 -5.45
N LEU A 108 5.82 2.43 -4.89
CA LEU A 108 5.92 2.04 -3.50
C LEU A 108 7.27 1.37 -3.25
N PHE A 109 8.11 1.98 -2.42
CA PHE A 109 9.24 1.26 -1.83
C PHE A 109 8.71 0.51 -0.61
N VAL A 110 8.45 -0.79 -0.77
CA VAL A 110 8.16 -1.65 0.38
C VAL A 110 9.49 -2.08 0.98
N VAL A 111 9.75 -1.66 2.21
CA VAL A 111 10.85 -2.22 3.00
C VAL A 111 10.50 -3.69 3.26
N LEU A 112 11.25 -4.62 2.65
CA LEU A 112 11.06 -6.04 2.89
C LEU A 112 11.30 -6.35 4.38
N LYS A 113 10.70 -7.42 4.92
CA LYS A 113 10.79 -7.77 6.36
C LYS A 113 12.22 -7.95 6.87
N GLU A 114 13.13 -8.30 5.98
CA GLU A 114 14.57 -8.46 6.22
C GLU A 114 15.26 -7.11 6.43
N TRP A 115 14.62 -6.01 6.08
CA TRP A 115 15.13 -4.66 6.16
C TRP A 115 14.33 -3.83 7.13
N GLU A 116 14.99 -2.83 7.70
CA GLU A 116 14.39 -1.90 8.63
C GLU A 116 14.89 -0.49 8.34
N ILE A 117 13.98 0.49 8.29
CA ILE A 117 14.32 1.91 8.18
C ILE A 117 13.88 2.59 9.47
N LYS A 118 14.85 3.13 10.21
CA LYS A 118 14.64 3.72 11.54
C LYS A 118 15.22 5.11 11.62
N LEU A 119 14.56 5.96 12.39
CA LEU A 119 15.08 7.26 12.79
C LEU A 119 15.91 7.09 14.06
N ILE A 120 17.08 7.71 14.10
CA ILE A 120 17.86 7.89 15.33
C ILE A 120 17.76 9.36 15.76
N GLU A 121 17.49 9.56 17.05
CA GLU A 121 17.41 10.87 17.70
C GLU A 121 18.30 10.84 18.95
N LEU A 122 19.62 10.90 18.79
CA LEU A 122 20.55 10.94 19.92
C LEU A 122 21.39 12.20 19.84
N THR A 123 21.25 13.07 20.86
CA THR A 123 21.98 14.32 21.18
C THR A 123 22.57 15.13 20.00
N ASP A 124 23.57 14.62 19.28
CA ASP A 124 24.27 15.32 18.19
C ASP A 124 24.13 14.65 16.80
N SER A 125 23.40 13.53 16.74
CA SER A 125 23.18 12.69 15.57
C SER A 125 21.69 12.44 15.38
N LEU A 126 21.09 13.19 14.45
CA LEU A 126 19.77 12.89 13.89
C LEU A 126 19.99 12.10 12.58
N GLY A 127 19.09 11.20 12.19
CA GLY A 127 19.20 10.60 10.85
C GLY A 127 18.44 9.30 10.68
N TRP A 128 18.04 9.04 9.45
CA TRP A 128 17.46 7.76 9.06
C TRP A 128 18.57 6.78 8.71
N TYR A 129 18.51 5.55 9.18
CA TYR A 129 19.41 4.48 8.75
C TYR A 129 18.61 3.30 8.21
N VAL A 130 19.31 2.47 7.43
CA VAL A 130 18.76 1.25 6.85
C VAL A 130 19.54 0.07 7.41
N ARG A 131 18.85 -0.87 8.05
CA ARG A 131 19.45 -2.07 8.66
C ARG A 131 18.96 -3.32 7.96
N ASN A 132 19.86 -4.26 7.72
CA ASN A 132 19.55 -5.62 7.34
C ASN A 132 19.49 -6.49 8.61
N ASN A 133 18.31 -7.06 8.88
CA ASN A 133 18.02 -7.87 10.06
C ASN A 133 18.64 -9.27 9.99
N ILE A 134 18.94 -9.79 8.79
CA ILE A 134 19.57 -11.10 8.60
C ILE A 134 21.07 -10.99 8.81
N GLU A 135 21.73 -10.06 8.11
CA GLU A 135 23.18 -9.87 8.16
C GLU A 135 23.64 -9.12 9.42
N CYS A 136 22.69 -8.58 10.19
CA CYS A 136 22.94 -7.70 11.32
C CYS A 136 23.84 -6.50 10.96
N GLY A 137 23.67 -5.94 9.76
CA GLY A 137 24.48 -4.84 9.22
C GLY A 137 23.66 -3.63 8.78
N TYR A 138 24.35 -2.55 8.44
CA TYR A 138 23.78 -1.27 8.04
C TYR A 138 24.18 -0.93 6.63
N LEU A 139 23.25 -0.44 5.82
CA LEU A 139 23.55 0.07 4.49
C LEU A 139 24.30 1.39 4.65
N HIS A 140 25.42 1.51 3.95
CA HIS A 140 26.17 2.75 3.85
C HIS A 140 26.00 3.40 2.48
N LYS A 141 26.36 4.69 2.39
CA LYS A 141 26.35 5.49 1.15
C LYS A 141 27.30 5.00 0.06
N ASP A 142 28.25 4.14 0.40
CA ASP A 142 29.07 3.39 -0.57
C ASP A 142 28.33 2.20 -1.20
N ASN A 143 27.04 2.05 -0.88
CA ASN A 143 26.14 1.00 -1.37
C ASN A 143 26.62 -0.41 -0.98
N ARG A 144 27.15 -0.56 0.25
CA ARG A 144 27.56 -1.83 0.86
C ARG A 144 26.98 -1.98 2.26
N ILE A 145 26.87 -3.22 2.72
CA ILE A 145 26.48 -3.54 4.11
C ILE A 145 27.71 -3.59 5.01
N HIS A 146 27.66 -2.82 6.09
CA HIS A 146 28.71 -2.77 7.11
C HIS A 146 28.17 -3.29 8.44
N LYS A 147 28.95 -4.14 9.12
CA LYS A 147 28.55 -4.73 10.42
C LYS A 147 28.64 -3.77 11.61
N MET A 148 29.33 -2.65 11.43
CA MET A 148 29.46 -1.59 12.44
C MET A 148 28.73 -0.35 11.97
N THR A 149 28.02 0.32 12.88
CA THR A 149 27.57 1.69 12.62
C THR A 149 28.80 2.58 12.55
N THR A 150 28.86 3.50 11.58
CA THR A 150 29.94 4.49 11.53
C THR A 150 30.00 5.27 12.84
N GLY A 151 31.19 5.32 13.44
CA GLY A 151 31.47 5.79 14.78
C GLY A 151 30.72 7.07 15.17
N TRP A 152 30.13 7.00 16.36
CA TRP A 152 29.22 7.96 16.98
C TRP A 152 29.80 9.36 17.22
N ASN A 153 31.10 9.57 17.04
CA ASN A 153 31.80 10.66 17.71
C ASN A 153 32.17 11.86 16.82
N ASN A 154 31.99 11.85 15.49
CA ASN A 154 32.57 12.90 14.62
C ASN A 154 31.78 13.31 13.36
N HIS A 155 30.50 12.96 13.23
CA HIS A 155 29.75 13.25 11.99
C HIS A 155 28.53 14.13 12.26
N ARG A 156 28.31 15.15 11.41
CA ARG A 156 27.08 15.95 11.46
C ARG A 156 25.91 15.19 10.84
N PHE A 157 24.71 15.71 11.09
CA PHE A 157 23.45 15.24 10.50
C PHE A 157 23.56 14.96 9.00
N GLY A 158 23.23 13.74 8.58
CA GLY A 158 23.22 13.36 7.17
C GLY A 158 24.59 13.31 6.50
N GLU A 159 25.70 13.54 7.20
CA GLU A 159 27.06 13.39 6.67
C GLU A 159 27.64 12.01 6.94
N ALA A 160 27.24 11.39 8.06
CA ALA A 160 27.69 10.05 8.43
C ALA A 160 27.40 9.01 7.32
N PRO A 161 28.34 8.09 7.02
CA PRO A 161 28.19 7.16 5.91
C PRO A 161 26.97 6.24 5.99
N GLY A 162 26.45 5.94 7.18
CA GLY A 162 25.28 5.08 7.39
C GLY A 162 23.95 5.82 7.65
N TYR A 163 23.91 7.15 7.51
CA TYR A 163 22.71 7.94 7.84
C TYR A 163 22.28 8.87 6.72
N TRP A 164 20.96 9.01 6.56
CA TRP A 164 20.30 9.85 5.58
C TRP A 164 19.47 10.95 6.25
N PRO A 165 19.38 12.13 5.62
CA PRO A 165 18.68 13.27 6.19
C PRO A 165 17.15 13.10 6.21
N THR A 166 16.58 12.21 5.38
CA THR A 166 15.14 11.97 5.32
C THR A 166 14.85 10.49 5.15
N LYS A 167 13.65 10.05 5.57
CA LYS A 167 13.17 8.69 5.35
C LYS A 167 13.21 8.31 3.89
N LYS A 168 12.73 9.22 3.01
CA LYS A 168 12.72 9.03 1.56
C LYS A 168 14.14 8.81 1.00
N ALA A 169 15.14 9.55 1.49
CA ALA A 169 16.52 9.36 1.05
C ALA A 169 17.09 8.00 1.49
N ALA A 170 16.70 7.49 2.66
CA ALA A 170 17.03 6.13 3.10
C ALA A 170 16.32 5.06 2.25
N GLU A 171 15.03 5.25 1.94
CA GLU A 171 14.25 4.38 1.05
C GLU A 171 14.85 4.33 -0.37
N ASP A 172 15.21 5.48 -0.94
CA ASP A 172 15.85 5.57 -2.26
C ASP A 172 17.22 4.91 -2.28
N ALA A 173 17.99 4.97 -1.18
CA ALA A 173 19.28 4.29 -1.08
C ALA A 173 19.12 2.77 -1.00
N LEU A 174 18.17 2.28 -0.20
CA LEU A 174 17.88 0.85 -0.13
C LEU A 174 17.37 0.32 -1.48
N ARG A 175 16.52 1.08 -2.17
CA ARG A 175 16.07 0.72 -3.52
C ARG A 175 17.24 0.50 -4.47
N ARG A 176 18.19 1.44 -4.55
CA ARG A 176 19.37 1.33 -5.41
C ARG A 176 20.24 0.13 -5.06
N TYR A 177 20.37 -0.18 -3.77
CA TYR A 177 21.10 -1.36 -3.33
C TYR A 177 20.45 -2.65 -3.84
N LEU A 178 19.14 -2.79 -3.63
CA LEU A 178 18.38 -3.99 -4.03
C LEU A 178 18.30 -4.17 -5.55
N GLU A 179 18.18 -3.07 -6.31
CA GLU A 179 18.22 -3.10 -7.78
C GLU A 179 19.55 -3.66 -8.28
N LYS A 180 20.68 -3.25 -7.68
CA LYS A 180 22.02 -3.71 -8.08
C LYS A 180 22.32 -5.17 -7.73
N GLU A 181 21.77 -5.69 -6.64
CA GLU A 181 21.93 -7.09 -6.24
C GLU A 181 21.08 -8.05 -7.10
N SER A 182 20.15 -7.53 -7.90
CA SER A 182 19.27 -8.31 -8.78
C SER A 182 19.80 -8.46 -10.22
N ASP A 183 20.89 -7.76 -10.57
CA ASP A 183 21.61 -7.82 -11.86
C ASP A 183 22.78 -8.82 -11.80
#